data_AF-A0A6A6FIS3-F1
#
_entry.id   AF-A0A6A6FIS3-F1
#
_cell.length_a   1.000
_cell.length_b   1.000
_cell.length_c   1.000
_cell.angle_alpha   90.00
_cell.angle_beta   90.00
_cell.angle_gamma   90.00
#
_symmetry.space_group_name_H-M   'P 1'
#
loop_
_entity.id
_entity.type
_entity.pdbx_description
1 polymer ?
#
loop_
_entity_poly.entity_id
_entity_poly.type
_entity_poly.pdbx_seq_one_letter_code
_entity_poly.pdbx_strand_id
1 'polypeptide(L)'
;MTVPQSTEQSFLNQANEQGGDRPTNTALDQGGLGDHQRAASFGDFDPNGSHPNLAPAPNGAGSPTAKGANNSKPQVGTEEWHKVRRDNHKEVERRRRETINEGINELAKIVPGCEKNKGSILARAVQFITQLKENETQNIEKWTLEKLLTEQAIAELSSSCDKLKAECQRAWAECEQWKKAAQSAGVSIDIDDKDVNDGDEV
;
A
#
# COMPACT_ATOMS: atom_id res chain seq x y z
N MET A 1 -17.69 -12.13 -12.60
CA MET A 1 -16.85 -11.84 -11.42
C MET A 1 -15.43 -11.68 -11.93
N THR A 2 -14.87 -10.48 -11.87
CA THR A 2 -13.51 -10.19 -12.36
C THR A 2 -12.56 -10.28 -11.18
N VAL A 3 -11.66 -11.26 -11.20
CA VAL A 3 -10.60 -11.40 -10.19
C VAL A 3 -9.57 -10.29 -10.39
N PRO A 4 -9.17 -9.55 -9.34
CA PRO A 4 -8.13 -8.52 -9.46
C PRO A 4 -6.77 -9.16 -9.72
N GLN A 5 -5.97 -8.56 -10.61
CA GLN A 5 -4.64 -9.06 -10.96
C GLN A 5 -3.70 -9.03 -9.75
N SER A 6 -2.91 -10.09 -9.61
CA SER A 6 -1.82 -10.18 -8.63
C SER A 6 -0.74 -9.14 -8.95
N THR A 7 -0.18 -8.52 -7.91
CA THR A 7 0.94 -7.56 -7.99
C THR A 7 2.12 -8.11 -8.80
N GLU A 8 2.32 -9.42 -8.82
CA GLU A 8 3.35 -10.09 -9.61
C GLU A 8 3.15 -9.93 -11.14
N GLN A 9 1.90 -9.92 -11.63
CA GLN A 9 1.60 -9.71 -13.04
C GLN A 9 1.83 -8.25 -13.49
N SER A 10 1.69 -7.29 -12.58
CA SER A 10 1.92 -5.87 -12.89
C SER A 10 3.40 -5.57 -13.15
N PHE A 11 4.30 -6.22 -12.41
CA PHE A 11 5.74 -6.06 -12.60
C PHE A 11 6.25 -6.76 -13.88
N LEU A 12 5.69 -7.92 -14.24
CA LEU A 12 6.04 -8.61 -15.50
C LEU A 12 5.61 -7.83 -16.75
N ASN A 13 4.42 -7.21 -16.74
CA ASN A 13 3.97 -6.40 -17.87
C ASN A 13 4.83 -5.15 -18.08
N GLN A 14 5.34 -4.55 -16.99
CA GLN A 14 6.21 -3.37 -17.09
C GLN A 14 7.60 -3.70 -17.67
N ALA A 15 8.10 -4.94 -17.47
CA ALA A 15 9.35 -5.40 -18.05
C ALA A 15 9.24 -5.76 -19.55
N ASN A 16 8.04 -6.12 -20.02
CA ASN A 16 7.82 -6.57 -21.40
C ASN A 16 7.51 -5.43 -22.40
N GLU A 17 7.21 -4.22 -21.91
CA GLU A 17 6.89 -3.05 -22.76
C GLU A 17 8.10 -2.13 -23.08
N GLN A 18 9.33 -2.47 -22.67
CA GLN A 18 10.53 -1.65 -22.93
C GLN A 18 11.58 -2.33 -23.84
N GLY A 19 11.12 -3.05 -24.86
CA GLY A 19 11.98 -3.66 -25.89
C GLY A 19 11.69 -3.13 -27.29
N GLY A 20 12.11 -1.91 -27.62
CA GLY A 20 12.05 -1.39 -29.00
C GLY A 20 12.42 0.09 -29.17
N ASP A 21 13.63 0.34 -29.64
CA ASP A 21 14.14 1.55 -30.35
C ASP A 21 14.24 2.93 -29.66
N ARG A 22 15.46 3.15 -29.12
CA ARG A 22 16.36 4.35 -29.13
C ARG A 22 15.95 5.65 -29.89
N PRO A 23 16.43 6.85 -29.47
CA PRO A 23 17.84 7.19 -29.66
C PRO A 23 18.53 7.91 -28.50
N THR A 24 19.85 7.71 -28.49
CA THR A 24 20.85 8.41 -27.68
C THR A 24 20.94 9.89 -28.03
N ASN A 25 20.88 10.76 -27.03
CA ASN A 25 21.60 12.04 -27.07
C ASN A 25 22.00 12.43 -25.64
N THR A 26 23.29 12.26 -25.36
CA THR A 26 23.99 12.86 -24.24
C THR A 26 24.15 14.35 -24.51
N ALA A 27 23.51 15.18 -23.68
CA ALA A 27 23.83 16.59 -23.56
C ALA A 27 25.04 16.74 -22.62
N LEU A 28 26.13 17.33 -23.13
CA LEU A 28 27.13 18.01 -22.31
C LEU A 28 27.31 19.43 -22.84
N ASP A 29 26.96 20.35 -21.95
CA ASP A 29 27.01 21.80 -22.00
C ASP A 29 28.45 22.33 -22.11
N GLN A 30 28.71 23.26 -23.04
CA GLN A 30 29.69 24.32 -22.82
C GLN A 30 29.49 25.54 -23.74
N GLY A 31 28.96 26.62 -23.17
CA GLY A 31 29.46 28.00 -23.31
C GLY A 31 29.18 28.78 -24.59
N GLY A 32 28.40 29.87 -24.49
CA GLY A 32 28.29 30.88 -25.55
C GLY A 32 27.45 32.10 -25.17
N LEU A 33 28.10 33.26 -25.12
CA LEU A 33 27.58 34.59 -24.83
C LEU A 33 26.43 35.04 -25.76
N GLY A 34 25.51 35.86 -25.24
CA GLY A 34 24.56 36.59 -26.08
C GLY A 34 23.41 37.23 -25.31
N ASP A 35 23.59 38.50 -24.94
CA ASP A 35 22.54 39.50 -24.73
C ASP A 35 21.46 39.41 -25.81
N HIS A 36 20.17 39.52 -25.49
CA HIS A 36 19.05 40.05 -26.32
C HIS A 36 17.73 40.01 -25.50
N GLN A 37 17.27 41.20 -25.12
CA GLN A 37 15.90 41.64 -24.79
C GLN A 37 14.76 40.60 -24.79
N ARG A 38 14.04 40.51 -23.66
CA ARG A 38 12.63 40.06 -23.64
C ARG A 38 11.78 40.99 -22.78
N ALA A 39 10.98 41.80 -23.47
CA ALA A 39 9.77 42.43 -22.96
C ALA A 39 8.56 41.49 -23.14
N ALA A 40 7.53 41.72 -22.33
CA ALA A 40 6.16 41.14 -22.26
C ALA A 40 5.94 40.36 -20.95
N SER A 41 5.45 41.04 -19.91
CA SER A 41 4.03 41.28 -19.62
C SER A 41 3.34 40.02 -19.10
N PHE A 42 3.40 39.83 -17.77
CA PHE A 42 2.54 38.90 -17.04
C PHE A 42 1.64 39.72 -16.11
N GLY A 43 0.38 39.86 -16.57
CA GLY A 43 -0.83 39.69 -15.76
C GLY A 43 -0.96 40.49 -14.46
N ASP A 44 -1.53 41.67 -14.62
CA ASP A 44 -2.41 42.41 -13.72
C ASP A 44 -3.27 41.53 -12.78
N PHE A 45 -3.13 41.72 -11.46
CA PHE A 45 -3.99 41.13 -10.42
C PHE A 45 -4.88 42.25 -9.86
N ASP A 46 -6.13 42.29 -10.32
CA ASP A 46 -7.15 43.25 -9.87
C ASP A 46 -7.86 42.73 -8.59
N PRO A 47 -7.82 43.45 -7.46
CA PRO A 47 -8.50 43.07 -6.22
C PRO A 47 -9.98 43.45 -6.17
N ASN A 48 -10.59 43.93 -7.26
CA ASN A 48 -11.98 44.42 -7.27
C ASN A 48 -12.89 43.64 -8.24
N GLY A 49 -12.99 42.33 -8.04
CA GLY A 49 -13.91 41.44 -8.76
C GLY A 49 -15.30 41.37 -8.12
N SER A 50 -16.24 42.12 -8.68
CA SER A 50 -17.68 42.12 -8.42
C SER A 50 -18.34 40.75 -8.67
N HIS A 51 -19.02 40.21 -7.64
CA HIS A 51 -19.89 39.02 -7.72
C HIS A 51 -21.14 39.24 -8.61
N PRO A 52 -21.68 38.19 -9.25
CA PRO A 52 -22.86 38.32 -10.11
C PRO A 52 -24.14 38.52 -9.30
N ASN A 53 -24.97 39.36 -9.89
CA ASN A 53 -26.26 39.90 -9.47
C ASN A 53 -27.35 38.83 -9.26
N LEU A 54 -27.92 38.75 -8.05
CA LEU A 54 -29.19 38.09 -7.76
C LEU A 54 -30.13 39.13 -7.12
N ALA A 55 -31.29 39.34 -7.76
CA ALA A 55 -32.24 40.42 -7.50
C ALA A 55 -32.92 40.36 -6.10
N PRO A 56 -33.40 41.49 -5.54
CA PRO A 56 -34.17 41.51 -4.30
C PRO A 56 -35.69 41.43 -4.55
N ALA A 57 -36.40 40.62 -3.78
CA ALA A 57 -37.86 40.62 -3.67
C ALA A 57 -38.31 41.41 -2.41
N PRO A 58 -39.45 42.15 -2.43
CA PRO A 58 -39.83 43.03 -1.33
C PRO A 58 -40.81 42.39 -0.32
N ASN A 59 -40.59 42.76 0.95
CA ASN A 59 -41.53 42.97 2.07
C ASN A 59 -42.56 41.90 2.48
N GLY A 60 -42.39 41.40 3.71
CA GLY A 60 -43.45 40.87 4.57
C GLY A 60 -43.19 41.28 6.03
N ALA A 61 -44.04 42.14 6.57
CA ALA A 61 -43.96 42.71 7.91
C ALA A 61 -44.42 41.70 9.00
N GLY A 62 -43.75 41.71 10.15
CA GLY A 62 -44.18 41.03 11.38
C GLY A 62 -43.19 41.23 12.53
N SER A 63 -43.50 42.16 13.44
CA SER A 63 -42.82 42.47 14.72
C SER A 63 -43.51 41.68 15.88
N PRO A 64 -43.07 41.67 17.17
CA PRO A 64 -41.82 42.09 17.83
C PRO A 64 -41.20 41.05 18.81
N THR A 65 -40.00 41.38 19.31
CA THR A 65 -39.42 41.05 20.65
C THR A 65 -39.02 39.62 21.02
N ALA A 66 -37.70 39.34 21.00
CA ALA A 66 -37.00 38.69 22.12
C ALA A 66 -35.49 39.03 22.05
N LYS A 67 -34.96 39.56 23.16
CA LYS A 67 -33.56 39.93 23.39
C LYS A 67 -32.65 38.71 23.26
N GLY A 68 -31.50 38.86 22.60
CA GLY A 68 -30.40 37.91 22.72
C GLY A 68 -29.26 38.12 21.73
N ALA A 69 -28.23 38.84 22.18
CA ALA A 69 -26.90 38.99 21.57
C ALA A 69 -26.80 39.78 20.26
N ASN A 70 -26.49 41.08 20.39
CA ASN A 70 -25.89 41.88 19.32
C ASN A 70 -24.57 41.26 18.87
N ASN A 71 -24.59 40.47 17.80
CA ASN A 71 -23.38 40.07 17.08
C ASN A 71 -22.99 41.14 16.05
N SER A 72 -23.00 42.41 16.48
CA SER A 72 -22.55 43.53 15.66
C SER A 72 -21.04 43.53 15.68
N LYS A 73 -20.42 43.16 14.55
CA LYS A 73 -18.95 43.23 14.38
C LYS A 73 -18.49 44.64 14.81
N PRO A 74 -17.54 44.75 15.75
CA PRO A 74 -17.06 46.05 16.23
C PRO A 74 -16.63 46.94 15.06
N GLN A 75 -16.82 48.25 15.16
CA GLN A 75 -16.44 49.18 14.11
C GLN A 75 -14.92 49.20 13.93
N VAL A 76 -14.45 49.13 12.68
CA VAL A 76 -13.02 49.09 12.37
C VAL A 76 -12.32 50.33 12.94
N GLY A 77 -11.27 50.12 13.74
CA GLY A 77 -10.51 51.19 14.40
C GLY A 77 -10.95 51.52 15.83
N THR A 78 -12.03 50.91 16.36
CA THR A 78 -12.35 51.04 17.79
C THR A 78 -11.52 50.11 18.66
N GLU A 79 -11.39 50.41 19.95
CA GLU A 79 -10.61 49.60 20.91
C GLU A 79 -11.16 48.16 21.01
N GLU A 80 -12.49 48.00 20.91
CA GLU A 80 -13.17 46.70 20.91
C GLU A 80 -12.83 45.89 19.66
N TRP A 81 -12.70 46.54 18.50
CA TRP A 81 -12.25 45.89 17.27
C TRP A 81 -10.81 45.40 17.38
N HIS A 82 -9.91 46.23 17.92
CA HIS A 82 -8.53 45.83 18.17
C HIS A 82 -8.42 44.70 19.21
N LYS A 83 -9.26 44.70 20.24
CA LYS A 83 -9.34 43.62 21.24
C LYS A 83 -9.83 42.31 20.62
N VAL A 84 -10.94 42.31 19.89
CA VAL A 84 -11.48 41.11 19.23
C VAL A 84 -10.48 40.53 18.23
N ARG A 85 -9.80 41.38 17.46
CA ARG A 85 -8.76 40.92 16.53
C ARG A 85 -7.58 40.26 17.26
N ARG A 86 -7.10 40.84 18.36
CA ARG A 86 -6.02 40.25 19.19
C ARG A 86 -6.46 38.93 19.82
N ASP A 87 -7.66 38.87 20.39
CA ASP A 87 -8.19 37.68 21.05
C ASP A 87 -8.45 36.55 20.04
N ASN A 88 -8.97 36.89 18.86
CA ASN A 88 -9.13 35.94 17.76
C ASN A 88 -7.77 35.38 17.30
N HIS A 89 -6.76 36.23 17.14
CA HIS A 89 -5.41 35.79 16.78
C HIS A 89 -4.80 34.85 17.85
N LYS A 90 -4.98 35.14 19.13
CA LYS A 90 -4.56 34.26 20.23
C LYS A 90 -5.28 32.92 20.22
N GLU A 91 -6.59 32.93 19.96
CA GLU A 91 -7.41 31.73 19.90
C GLU A 91 -6.99 30.81 18.74
N VAL A 92 -6.69 31.38 17.57
CA VAL A 92 -6.17 30.63 16.42
C VAL A 92 -4.84 29.93 16.78
N GLU A 93 -3.92 30.65 17.42
CA GLU A 93 -2.64 30.07 17.82
C GLU A 93 -2.78 29.03 18.94
N ARG A 94 -3.70 29.23 19.89
CA ARG A 94 -4.03 28.24 20.93
C ARG A 94 -4.48 26.92 20.31
N ARG A 95 -5.45 26.98 19.37
CA ARG A 95 -5.95 25.78 18.67
C ARG A 95 -4.85 25.07 17.90
N ARG A 96 -4.00 25.82 17.18
CA ARG A 96 -2.84 25.23 16.49
C ARG A 96 -1.93 24.46 17.46
N ARG A 97 -1.64 25.04 18.63
CA ARG A 97 -0.80 24.38 19.65
C ARG A 97 -1.45 23.12 20.20
N GLU A 98 -2.77 23.13 20.38
CA GLU A 98 -3.52 21.96 20.85
C GLU A 98 -3.45 20.82 19.85
N THR A 99 -3.71 21.08 18.57
CA THR A 99 -3.60 20.08 17.51
C THR A 99 -2.20 19.47 17.43
N ILE A 100 -1.14 20.29 17.56
CA ILE A 100 0.24 19.79 17.57
C ILE A 100 0.50 18.90 18.80
N ASN A 101 0.02 19.32 19.98
CA ASN A 101 0.22 18.56 21.22
C ASN A 101 -0.54 17.24 21.20
N GLU A 102 -1.75 17.23 20.65
CA GLU A 102 -2.53 16.01 20.41
C GLU A 102 -1.75 15.06 19.50
N GLY A 103 -1.25 15.54 18.36
CA GLY A 103 -0.45 14.72 17.44
C GLY A 103 0.80 14.12 18.10
N ILE A 104 1.52 14.88 18.93
CA ILE A 104 2.68 14.37 19.68
C ILE A 104 2.27 13.31 20.71
N ASN A 105 1.13 13.49 21.39
CA ASN A 105 0.64 12.52 22.36
C ASN A 105 0.15 11.23 21.69
N GLU A 106 -0.42 11.29 20.49
CA GLU A 106 -0.77 10.08 19.72
C GLU A 106 0.48 9.29 19.31
N LEU A 107 1.54 9.97 18.85
CA LEU A 107 2.82 9.32 18.56
C LEU A 107 3.37 8.59 19.78
N ALA A 108 3.25 9.18 20.98
CA ALA A 108 3.73 8.56 22.22
C ALA A 108 2.98 7.27 22.62
N LYS A 109 1.79 7.00 22.08
CA LYS A 109 1.04 5.77 22.39
C LYS A 109 1.53 4.57 21.58
N ILE A 110 2.03 4.81 20.37
CA ILE A 110 2.41 3.76 19.42
C ILE A 110 3.92 3.54 19.34
N VAL A 111 4.71 4.54 19.75
CA VAL A 111 6.17 4.44 19.76
C VAL A 111 6.62 3.85 21.11
N PRO A 112 7.32 2.70 21.11
CA PRO A 112 7.77 2.08 22.35
C PRO A 112 8.91 2.88 23.01
N GLY A 113 8.89 2.94 24.35
CA GLY A 113 9.99 3.51 25.13
C GLY A 113 10.21 5.01 24.94
N CYS A 114 9.14 5.75 24.63
CA CYS A 114 9.16 7.21 24.63
C CYS A 114 8.82 7.77 26.03
N GLU A 115 9.54 8.81 26.43
CA GLU A 115 9.31 9.55 27.67
C GLU A 115 8.28 10.68 27.50
N LYS A 116 7.93 11.41 28.56
CA LYS A 116 6.98 12.54 28.52
C LYS A 116 7.50 13.80 27.80
N ASN A 117 8.74 13.80 27.31
CA ASN A 117 9.34 14.95 26.63
C ASN A 117 9.00 14.94 25.13
N LYS A 118 8.37 16.02 24.64
CA LYS A 118 8.01 16.20 23.22
C LYS A 118 9.18 15.98 22.26
N GLY A 119 10.38 16.48 22.59
CA GLY A 119 11.57 16.28 21.76
C GLY A 119 12.03 14.82 21.70
N SER A 120 11.98 14.12 22.84
CA SER A 120 12.33 12.70 22.94
C SER A 120 11.33 11.83 22.18
N ILE A 121 10.02 12.12 22.28
CA ILE A 121 8.95 11.43 21.52
C ILE A 121 9.22 11.54 20.03
N LEU A 122 9.51 12.75 19.52
CA LEU A 122 9.78 12.96 18.09
C LEU A 122 11.04 12.22 17.63
N ALA A 123 12.13 12.29 18.40
CA ALA A 123 13.37 11.58 18.06
C ALA A 123 13.18 10.05 18.06
N ARG A 124 12.47 9.50 19.06
CA ARG A 124 12.14 8.08 19.13
C ARG A 124 11.21 7.64 18.00
N ALA A 125 10.23 8.46 17.63
CA ALA A 125 9.33 8.17 16.52
C ALA A 125 10.10 8.01 15.21
N VAL A 126 11.05 8.91 14.93
CA VAL A 126 11.90 8.82 13.73
C VAL A 126 12.70 7.52 13.73
N GLN A 127 13.38 7.20 14.84
CA GLN A 127 14.14 5.96 14.96
C GLN A 127 13.27 4.72 14.77
N PHE A 128 12.09 4.71 15.39
CA PHE A 128 11.18 3.57 15.32
C PHE A 128 10.64 3.37 13.90
N ILE A 129 10.27 4.44 13.20
CA ILE A 129 9.85 4.36 11.78
C ILE A 129 10.98 3.81 10.91
N THR A 130 12.23 4.26 11.11
CA THR A 130 13.38 3.72 10.39
C THR A 130 13.57 2.23 10.66
N GLN A 131 13.48 1.81 11.92
CA GLN A 131 13.58 0.40 12.31
C GLN A 131 12.45 -0.44 11.72
N LEU A 132 11.21 0.07 11.71
CA LEU A 132 10.08 -0.62 11.10
C LEU A 132 10.29 -0.83 9.59
N LYS A 133 10.80 0.19 8.89
CA LYS A 133 11.12 0.08 7.46
C LYS A 133 12.24 -0.92 7.18
N GLU A 134 13.27 -0.94 8.02
CA GLU A 134 14.35 -1.91 7.92
C GLU A 134 13.87 -3.33 8.23
N ASN A 135 13.04 -3.50 9.26
CA ASN A 135 12.44 -4.77 9.62
C ASN A 135 11.48 -5.30 8.53
N GLU A 136 10.68 -4.43 7.93
CA GLU A 136 9.84 -4.76 6.77
C GLU A 136 10.70 -5.30 5.61
N THR A 137 11.81 -4.63 5.31
CA THR A 137 12.76 -5.06 4.27
C THR A 137 13.31 -6.45 4.58
N GLN A 138 13.81 -6.68 5.80
CA GLN A 138 14.34 -7.97 6.23
C GLN A 138 13.27 -9.08 6.23
N ASN A 139 12.03 -8.77 6.61
CA ASN A 139 10.93 -9.73 6.58
C ASN A 139 10.58 -10.15 5.16
N ILE A 140 10.58 -9.19 4.21
CA ILE A 140 10.37 -9.49 2.79
C ILE A 140 11.48 -10.39 2.27
N GLU A 141 12.75 -10.08 2.56
CA GLU A 141 13.89 -10.89 2.15
C GLU A 141 13.82 -12.31 2.71
N LYS A 142 13.56 -12.44 4.02
CA LYS A 142 13.42 -13.73 4.70
C LYS A 142 12.28 -14.55 4.10
N TRP A 143 11.10 -13.94 3.95
CA TRP A 143 9.94 -14.61 3.37
C TRP A 143 10.21 -15.06 1.94
N THR A 144 10.86 -14.22 1.14
CA THR A 144 11.22 -14.54 -0.25
C THR A 144 12.15 -15.75 -0.31
N LEU A 145 13.18 -15.79 0.56
CA LEU A 145 14.10 -16.92 0.63
C LEU A 145 13.38 -18.21 1.06
N GLU A 146 12.58 -18.14 2.12
CA GLU A 146 11.79 -19.29 2.61
C GLU A 146 10.82 -19.81 1.54
N LYS A 147 10.15 -18.91 0.80
CA LYS A 147 9.27 -19.27 -0.31
C LYS A 147 10.04 -20.01 -1.40
N LEU A 148 11.15 -19.46 -1.89
CA LEU A 148 11.95 -20.08 -2.95
C LEU A 148 12.48 -21.46 -2.56
N LEU A 149 12.97 -21.61 -1.33
CA LEU A 149 13.46 -22.90 -0.83
C LEU A 149 12.34 -23.94 -0.73
N THR A 150 11.16 -23.52 -0.25
CA THR A 150 10.00 -24.41 -0.14
C THR A 150 9.48 -24.79 -1.52
N GLU A 151 9.41 -23.85 -2.47
CA GLU A 151 9.01 -24.11 -3.85
C GLU A 151 9.99 -25.09 -4.54
N GLN A 152 11.29 -24.93 -4.33
CA GLN A 152 12.30 -25.87 -4.83
C GLN A 152 12.09 -27.27 -4.24
N ALA A 153 11.90 -27.38 -2.92
CA ALA A 153 11.65 -28.67 -2.26
C ALA A 153 10.36 -29.35 -2.77
N ILE A 154 9.30 -28.58 -2.99
CA ILE A 154 8.04 -29.07 -3.56
C ILE A 154 8.27 -29.59 -4.99
N ALA A 155 9.02 -28.85 -5.81
CA ALA A 155 9.33 -29.26 -7.18
C ALA A 155 10.14 -30.57 -7.22
N GLU A 156 11.15 -30.70 -6.37
CA GLU A 156 11.96 -31.91 -6.23
C GLU A 156 11.13 -33.11 -5.75
N LEU A 157 10.30 -32.92 -4.72
CA LEU A 157 9.43 -33.97 -4.21
C LEU A 157 8.39 -34.40 -5.24
N SER A 158 7.80 -33.44 -5.96
CA SER A 158 6.84 -33.72 -7.03
C SER A 158 7.49 -34.52 -8.15
N SER A 159 8.71 -34.13 -8.57
CA SER A 159 9.48 -34.88 -9.57
C SER A 159 9.82 -36.30 -9.10
N SER A 160 10.17 -36.48 -7.82
CA SER A 160 10.43 -37.80 -7.26
C SER A 160 9.18 -38.68 -7.24
N CYS A 161 8.04 -38.12 -6.84
CA CYS A 161 6.75 -38.80 -6.88
C CYS A 161 6.36 -39.24 -8.30
N ASP A 162 6.56 -38.38 -9.29
CA ASP A 162 6.21 -38.70 -10.69
C ASP A 162 7.10 -39.81 -11.26
N LYS A 163 8.40 -39.79 -10.93
CA LYS A 163 9.33 -40.89 -11.28
C LYS A 163 8.90 -42.20 -10.66
N LEU A 164 8.58 -42.19 -9.36
CA LEU A 164 8.15 -43.40 -8.66
C LEU A 164 6.84 -43.95 -9.24
N LYS A 165 5.88 -43.08 -9.54
CA LYS A 165 4.63 -43.49 -10.22
C LYS A 165 4.91 -44.13 -11.58
N ALA A 166 5.81 -43.56 -12.37
CA ALA A 166 6.19 -44.11 -13.66
C ALA A 166 6.87 -45.49 -13.52
N GLU A 167 7.76 -45.66 -12.54
CA GLU A 167 8.39 -46.96 -12.24
C GLU A 167 7.38 -48.00 -11.77
N CYS A 168 6.45 -47.64 -10.88
CA CYS A 168 5.37 -48.52 -10.46
C CYS A 168 4.49 -48.95 -11.63
N GLN A 169 4.13 -48.03 -12.52
CA GLN A 169 3.35 -48.35 -13.74
C GLN A 169 4.12 -49.30 -14.66
N ARG A 170 5.42 -49.07 -14.84
CA ARG A 170 6.28 -49.93 -15.65
C ARG A 170 6.36 -51.35 -15.07
N ALA A 171 6.64 -51.46 -13.77
CA ALA A 171 6.71 -52.74 -13.08
C ALA A 171 5.36 -53.49 -13.13
N TRP A 172 4.25 -52.78 -12.95
CA TRP A 172 2.92 -53.37 -13.03
C TRP A 172 2.61 -53.91 -14.44
N ALA A 173 2.95 -53.15 -15.48
CA ALA A 173 2.80 -53.60 -16.87
C ALA A 173 3.67 -54.84 -17.19
N GLU A 174 4.91 -54.89 -16.68
CA GLU A 174 5.78 -56.07 -16.80
C GLU A 174 5.16 -57.28 -16.10
N CYS A 175 4.69 -57.13 -14.85
CA CYS A 175 4.00 -58.20 -14.13
C CYS A 175 2.77 -58.70 -14.90
N GLU A 176 1.98 -57.81 -15.48
CA GLU A 176 0.81 -58.19 -16.26
C GLU A 176 1.19 -58.94 -17.55
N GLN A 177 2.28 -58.53 -18.22
CA GLN A 177 2.81 -59.23 -19.39
C GLN A 177 3.27 -60.66 -19.04
N TRP A 178 4.02 -60.81 -17.96
CA TRP A 178 4.47 -62.12 -17.48
C TRP A 178 3.30 -63.01 -17.03
N LYS A 179 2.29 -62.43 -16.37
CA LYS A 179 1.06 -63.15 -16.00
C LYS A 179 0.34 -63.69 -17.25
N LYS A 180 0.19 -62.88 -18.30
CA LYS A 180 -0.41 -63.33 -19.57
C LYS A 180 0.41 -64.43 -20.24
N ALA A 181 1.74 -64.29 -20.25
CA ALA A 181 2.63 -65.31 -20.81
C ALA A 181 2.52 -66.65 -20.05
N ALA A 182 2.52 -66.62 -18.72
CA ALA A 182 2.37 -67.81 -17.87
C ALA A 182 1.00 -68.49 -18.09
N GLN A 183 -0.08 -67.72 -18.16
CA GLN A 183 -1.42 -68.23 -18.49
C GLN A 183 -1.45 -68.90 -19.87
N SER A 184 -0.82 -68.29 -20.87
CA SER A 184 -0.75 -68.86 -22.22
C SER A 184 0.08 -70.15 -22.29
N ALA A 185 1.02 -70.33 -21.37
CA ALA A 185 1.80 -71.55 -21.20
C ALA A 185 1.09 -72.63 -20.36
N GLY A 186 -0.16 -72.38 -19.93
CA GLY A 186 -0.94 -73.33 -19.13
C GLY A 186 -0.56 -73.38 -17.65
N VAL A 187 0.21 -72.40 -17.16
CA VAL A 187 0.58 -72.29 -15.74
C VAL A 187 -0.50 -71.48 -15.01
N SER A 188 -1.29 -72.12 -14.15
CA SER A 188 -2.18 -71.46 -13.20
C SER A 188 -1.49 -71.26 -11.86
N ILE A 189 -1.74 -70.11 -11.24
CA ILE A 189 -1.37 -69.89 -9.83
C ILE A 189 -2.54 -70.42 -9.01
N ASP A 190 -2.34 -71.55 -8.31
CA ASP A 190 -3.26 -71.98 -7.25
C ASP A 190 -3.04 -71.05 -6.06
N ILE A 191 -3.97 -70.12 -5.86
CA ILE A 191 -3.98 -69.28 -4.66
C ILE A 191 -4.58 -70.16 -3.55
N ASP A 192 -3.74 -70.65 -2.64
CA ASP A 192 -4.24 -71.18 -1.37
C ASP A 192 -4.84 -70.00 -0.59
N ASP A 193 -6.17 -69.99 -0.44
CA ASP A 193 -6.99 -68.96 0.22
C ASP A 193 -6.67 -68.74 1.73
N LYS A 194 -5.55 -69.26 2.25
CA LYS A 194 -5.22 -69.19 3.68
C LYS A 194 -4.54 -67.90 4.13
N ASP A 195 -3.95 -67.11 3.23
CA ASP A 195 -3.10 -65.97 3.62
C ASP A 195 -3.77 -64.59 3.49
N VAL A 196 -5.05 -64.51 3.12
CA VAL A 196 -5.75 -63.21 2.91
C VAL A 196 -6.48 -62.71 4.17
N ASN A 197 -6.53 -63.48 5.27
CA ASN A 197 -7.36 -63.14 6.44
C ASN A 197 -6.63 -62.64 7.69
N ASP A 198 -5.30 -62.51 7.71
CA ASP A 198 -4.55 -62.15 8.94
C ASP A 198 -4.08 -60.68 9.01
N GLY A 199 -4.59 -59.79 8.15
CA GLY A 199 -4.07 -58.42 8.01
C GLY A 199 -4.93 -57.27 8.52
N ASP A 200 -6.19 -57.49 8.93
CA ASP A 200 -7.17 -56.41 9.17
C ASP A 200 -7.72 -56.39 10.62
N GLU A 201 -6.82 -56.54 11.60
CA GLU A 201 -7.07 -56.16 13.00
C GLU A 201 -5.74 -55.71 13.64
N VAL A 202 -5.40 -54.41 13.58
CA VAL A 202 -5.03 -53.55 14.74
C VAL A 202 -5.12 -52.07 14.37
#